data_AF-A0A3D5KDZ5-F1
#
_entry.id   AF-A0A3D5KDZ5-F1
#
_cell.length_a   1.000
_cell.length_b   1.000
_cell.length_c   1.000
_cell.angle_alpha   90.00
_cell.angle_beta   90.00
_cell.angle_gamma   90.00
#
_symmetry.space_group_name_H-M   'P 1'
#
loop_
_entity.id
_entity.type
_entity.pdbx_description
1 polymer ?
#
loop_
_entity_poly.entity_id
_entity_poly.type
_entity_poly.pdbx_seq_one_letter_code
_entity_poly.pdbx_strand_id
1 'polypeptide(L)'
;MFGKATYVLDRGYDDNKMFLKLDELEQDYVIRLTAKRKLLLHNKWVPATELCNRRKGKIKTPVFYKGKERQAYLSHVKVKITASRKDVYLVLVYGITEHPMMLVTNKELKSKDDVIRIARLYFSRWRIEEYFRCKKQVFQFENFRVRKLKSINALNFYITLCMAFLARISMKSETHALKVSIIQKAAPVKEKVQFHYYRLAKGISGILSYAKEGVRLWFRTKRPAYRQLCFKLIS
;
A
#
# COMPACT_ATOMS: atom_id res chain seq x y z
N MET A 1 -5.33 16.48 -12.15
CA MET A 1 -6.08 16.03 -10.96
C MET A 1 -5.28 15.10 -10.04
N PHE A 2 -4.19 14.46 -10.51
CA PHE A 2 -3.27 13.72 -9.64
C PHE A 2 -1.87 14.35 -9.74
N GLY A 3 -1.29 14.72 -8.61
CA GLY A 3 0.11 15.14 -8.57
C GLY A 3 1.04 13.97 -8.88
N LYS A 4 2.33 14.25 -9.09
CA LYS A 4 3.33 13.21 -9.37
C LYS A 4 3.43 12.21 -8.21
N ALA A 5 3.23 10.94 -8.50
CA ALA A 5 3.31 9.84 -7.53
C ALA A 5 4.19 8.69 -8.06
N THR A 6 4.56 7.78 -7.17
CA THR A 6 5.26 6.53 -7.53
C THR A 6 4.35 5.34 -7.33
N TYR A 7 3.97 4.69 -8.42
CA TYR A 7 3.12 3.50 -8.42
C TYR A 7 3.94 2.25 -8.18
N VAL A 8 3.63 1.51 -7.11
CA VAL A 8 4.33 0.27 -6.76
C VAL A 8 3.42 -0.92 -7.02
N LEU A 9 3.73 -1.73 -8.03
CA LEU A 9 2.84 -2.77 -8.53
C LEU A 9 3.54 -4.15 -8.58
N ASP A 10 2.80 -5.21 -8.25
CA ASP A 10 3.30 -6.59 -8.34
C ASP A 10 3.13 -7.15 -9.77
N ARG A 11 3.66 -8.36 -10.00
CA ARG A 11 3.68 -9.08 -11.29
C ARG A 11 2.36 -9.18 -12.06
N GLY A 12 1.22 -9.04 -11.41
CA GLY A 12 -0.09 -8.99 -12.09
C GLY A 12 -0.28 -7.75 -12.96
N TYR A 13 0.54 -6.72 -12.76
CA TYR A 13 0.54 -5.47 -13.53
C TYR A 13 1.72 -5.37 -14.51
N ASP A 14 2.44 -6.48 -14.71
CA ASP A 14 3.45 -6.61 -15.74
C ASP A 14 2.76 -6.69 -17.11
N ASP A 15 2.18 -5.57 -17.56
CA ASP A 15 1.39 -5.45 -18.79
C ASP A 15 1.76 -4.20 -19.59
N ASN A 16 1.79 -4.32 -20.93
CA ASN A 16 2.19 -3.23 -21.82
C ASN A 16 1.28 -2.00 -21.71
N LYS A 17 -0.04 -2.20 -21.56
CA LYS A 17 -1.00 -1.09 -21.44
C LYS A 17 -0.76 -0.33 -20.15
N MET A 18 -0.36 -1.03 -19.08
CA MET A 18 -0.04 -0.39 -17.80
C MET A 18 1.18 0.54 -17.92
N PHE A 19 2.26 0.07 -18.54
CA PHE A 19 3.44 0.91 -18.77
C PHE A 19 3.12 2.14 -19.64
N LEU A 20 2.40 1.94 -20.75
CA LEU A 20 1.99 3.05 -21.62
C LEU A 20 1.12 4.06 -20.87
N LYS A 21 0.17 3.60 -20.04
CA LYS A 21 -0.71 4.51 -19.30
C LYS A 21 0.04 5.32 -18.25
N LEU A 22 0.96 4.71 -17.51
CA LEU A 22 1.77 5.41 -16.52
C LEU A 22 2.73 6.40 -17.18
N ASP A 23 3.27 6.05 -18.35
CA ASP A 23 4.11 6.93 -19.15
C ASP A 23 3.34 8.12 -19.73
N GLU A 24 2.10 7.92 -20.19
CA GLU A 24 1.18 8.96 -20.68
C GLU A 24 0.79 9.94 -19.55
N LEU A 25 0.57 9.41 -18.34
CA LEU A 25 0.24 10.19 -17.15
C LEU A 25 1.47 10.82 -16.47
N GLU A 26 2.67 10.63 -17.03
CA GLU A 26 3.95 11.10 -16.50
C GLU A 26 4.22 10.69 -15.05
N GLN A 27 3.76 9.49 -14.67
CA GLN A 27 3.90 8.96 -13.32
C GLN A 27 5.17 8.13 -13.17
N ASP A 28 5.75 8.16 -11.97
CA ASP A 28 6.85 7.24 -11.65
C ASP A 28 6.28 5.87 -11.30
N TYR A 29 7.04 4.80 -11.57
CA TYR A 29 6.61 3.45 -11.21
C TYR A 29 7.74 2.54 -10.76
N VAL A 30 7.38 1.52 -9.99
CA VAL A 30 8.20 0.36 -9.64
C VAL A 30 7.32 -0.87 -9.80
N ILE A 31 7.51 -1.62 -10.90
CA ILE A 31 6.68 -2.78 -11.25
C ILE A 31 7.53 -4.04 -11.20
N ARG A 32 7.08 -5.06 -10.46
CA ARG A 32 7.73 -6.37 -10.51
C ARG A 32 7.39 -7.08 -11.81
N LEU A 33 8.40 -7.56 -12.51
CA LEU A 33 8.25 -8.30 -13.76
C LEU A 33 8.01 -9.79 -13.52
N THR A 34 7.34 -10.40 -14.49
CA THR A 34 7.22 -11.84 -14.65
C THR A 34 8.46 -12.40 -15.34
N ALA A 35 8.69 -13.71 -15.19
CA ALA A 35 9.79 -14.41 -15.85
C ALA A 35 9.71 -14.40 -17.38
N LYS A 36 8.51 -14.18 -17.95
CA LYS A 36 8.26 -14.18 -19.39
C LYS A 36 8.61 -12.86 -20.07
N ARG A 37 8.81 -11.78 -19.31
CA ARG A 37 9.06 -10.45 -19.86
C ARG A 37 10.35 -10.42 -20.66
N LYS A 38 10.28 -9.93 -21.90
CA LYS A 38 11.44 -9.57 -22.72
C LYS A 38 11.72 -8.07 -22.59
N LEU A 39 12.98 -7.71 -22.51
CA LEU A 39 13.47 -6.34 -22.40
C LEU A 39 14.46 -6.09 -23.53
N LEU A 40 14.52 -4.86 -24.02
CA LEU A 40 15.47 -4.51 -25.06
C LEU A 40 16.76 -4.00 -24.43
N LEU A 41 17.86 -4.68 -24.71
CA LEU A 41 19.21 -4.30 -24.26
C LEU A 41 20.12 -4.24 -25.49
N HIS A 42 20.73 -3.09 -25.75
CA HIS A 42 21.59 -2.86 -26.93
C HIS A 42 20.96 -3.35 -28.24
N ASN A 43 19.71 -2.94 -28.50
CA ASN A 43 18.89 -3.33 -29.67
C ASN A 43 18.59 -4.82 -29.82
N LYS A 44 18.90 -5.66 -28.82
CA LYS A 44 18.54 -7.08 -28.80
C LYS A 44 17.46 -7.34 -27.75
N TRP A 45 16.46 -8.15 -28.10
CA TRP A 45 15.45 -8.61 -27.15
C TRP A 45 16.03 -9.72 -26.28
N VAL A 46 16.09 -9.47 -24.98
CA VAL A 46 16.64 -10.40 -23.99
C VAL A 46 15.57 -10.67 -22.93
N PRO A 47 15.30 -11.95 -22.58
CA PRO A 47 14.47 -12.29 -21.43
C PRO A 47 14.99 -11.66 -20.14
N ALA A 48 14.09 -11.18 -19.28
CA ALA A 48 14.47 -10.59 -17.99
C ALA A 48 15.21 -11.58 -17.09
N THR A 49 14.87 -12.88 -17.17
CA THR A 49 15.53 -13.98 -16.46
C THR A 49 16.99 -14.14 -16.90
N GLU A 50 17.28 -14.00 -18.18
CA GLU A 50 18.65 -14.07 -18.70
C GLU A 50 19.49 -12.90 -18.19
N LEU A 51 18.94 -11.68 -18.19
CA LEU A 51 19.59 -10.51 -17.59
C LEU A 51 19.84 -10.70 -16.09
N CYS A 52 18.92 -11.37 -15.41
CA CYS A 52 19.06 -11.74 -14.01
C CYS A 52 20.21 -12.73 -13.76
N ASN A 53 20.35 -13.76 -14.60
CA ASN A 53 21.39 -14.78 -14.47
C ASN A 53 22.79 -14.26 -14.83
N ARG A 54 22.89 -13.34 -15.79
CA ARG A 54 24.16 -12.72 -16.20
C ARG A 54 24.76 -11.77 -15.15
N ARG A 55 23.97 -11.34 -14.16
CA ARG A 55 24.37 -10.32 -13.19
C ARG A 55 24.42 -10.89 -11.77
N LYS A 56 25.37 -10.37 -10.98
CA LYS A 56 25.50 -10.64 -9.55
C LYS A 56 25.11 -9.40 -8.76
N GLY A 57 24.52 -9.58 -7.58
CA GLY A 57 24.16 -8.48 -6.68
C GLY A 57 25.42 -7.86 -6.06
N LYS A 58 25.79 -6.65 -6.51
CA LYS A 58 26.98 -5.92 -6.05
C LYS A 58 26.72 -5.04 -4.83
N ILE A 59 25.47 -4.62 -4.63
CA ILE A 59 25.07 -3.73 -3.53
C ILE A 59 24.45 -4.59 -2.44
N LYS A 60 25.02 -4.57 -1.23
CA LYS A 60 24.50 -5.31 -0.08
C LYS A 60 23.67 -4.37 0.79
N THR A 61 22.48 -4.80 1.21
CA THR A 61 21.64 -4.01 2.11
C THR A 61 20.78 -4.90 3.01
N PRO A 62 20.67 -4.60 4.32
CA PRO A 62 19.73 -5.29 5.19
C PRO A 62 18.29 -4.91 4.84
N VAL A 63 17.43 -5.92 4.77
CA VAL A 63 15.99 -5.73 4.52
C VAL A 63 15.19 -6.62 5.46
N PHE A 64 14.06 -6.09 5.93
CA PHE A 64 13.16 -6.84 6.77
C PHE A 64 12.18 -7.63 5.91
N TYR A 65 12.24 -8.96 5.97
CA TYR A 65 11.40 -9.84 5.16
C TYR A 65 10.83 -10.98 6.02
N LYS A 66 9.49 -11.15 5.99
CA LYS A 66 8.76 -12.16 6.77
C LYS A 66 9.15 -12.17 8.26
N GLY A 67 9.28 -10.99 8.88
CA GLY A 67 9.57 -10.89 10.32
C GLY A 67 11.02 -11.15 10.70
N LYS A 68 11.92 -11.35 9.73
CA LYS A 68 13.36 -11.55 9.97
C LYS A 68 14.16 -10.55 9.14
N GLU A 69 15.25 -10.06 9.70
CA GLU A 69 16.24 -9.33 8.95
C GLU A 69 17.01 -10.29 8.04
N ARG A 70 17.12 -9.93 6.76
CA ARG A 70 17.85 -10.69 5.74
C ARG A 70 18.74 -9.75 4.95
N GLN A 71 19.85 -10.27 4.47
CA GLN A 71 20.74 -9.52 3.58
C GLN A 71 20.24 -9.66 2.14
N ALA A 72 19.83 -8.55 1.54
CA ALA A 72 19.55 -8.48 0.11
C ALA A 72 20.81 -8.09 -0.65
N TYR A 73 20.99 -8.66 -1.82
CA TYR A 73 21.99 -8.23 -2.78
C TYR A 73 21.28 -7.63 -3.98
N LEU A 74 21.68 -6.43 -4.40
CA LEU A 74 21.03 -5.68 -5.47
C LEU A 74 21.99 -5.47 -6.63
N SER A 75 21.44 -5.50 -7.83
CA SER A 75 22.09 -4.99 -9.04
C SER A 75 21.07 -4.24 -9.89
N HIS A 76 21.55 -3.53 -10.90
CA HIS A 76 20.69 -2.82 -11.84
C HIS A 76 21.27 -2.86 -13.26
N VAL A 77 20.41 -2.62 -14.24
CA VAL A 77 20.77 -2.45 -15.65
C VAL A 77 19.78 -1.53 -16.35
N LYS A 78 20.30 -0.60 -17.16
CA LYS A 78 19.49 0.25 -18.02
C LYS A 78 19.04 -0.56 -19.24
N VAL A 79 17.74 -0.58 -19.50
CA VAL A 79 17.08 -1.37 -20.56
C VAL A 79 15.93 -0.55 -21.13
N LYS A 80 15.35 -0.99 -22.25
CA LYS A 80 14.10 -0.41 -22.76
C LYS A 80 12.95 -1.39 -22.61
N ILE A 81 11.79 -0.89 -22.22
CA ILE A 81 10.59 -1.73 -22.11
C ILE A 81 9.94 -1.93 -23.48
N THR A 82 9.25 -3.06 -23.66
CA THR A 82 8.65 -3.41 -24.94
C THR A 82 7.62 -2.39 -25.42
N ALA A 83 6.78 -1.92 -24.49
CA ALA A 83 5.61 -1.13 -24.81
C ALA A 83 5.96 0.30 -25.25
N SER A 84 6.69 1.04 -24.43
CA SER A 84 6.97 2.47 -24.68
C SER A 84 8.33 2.73 -25.32
N ARG A 85 9.21 1.73 -25.46
CA ARG A 85 10.61 1.87 -25.91
C ARG A 85 11.42 2.91 -25.12
N LYS A 86 10.87 3.44 -24.01
CA LYS A 86 11.54 4.36 -23.11
C LYS A 86 12.63 3.64 -22.33
N ASP A 87 13.68 4.38 -22.02
CA ASP A 87 14.73 3.93 -21.13
C ASP A 87 14.18 3.77 -19.71
N VAL A 88 14.39 2.59 -19.14
CA VAL A 88 14.01 2.24 -17.78
C VAL A 88 15.16 1.50 -17.11
N TYR A 89 15.11 1.39 -15.80
CA TYR A 89 16.06 0.59 -15.04
C TYR A 89 15.40 -0.70 -14.57
N LEU A 90 16.05 -1.82 -14.87
CA LEU A 90 15.78 -3.11 -14.26
C LEU A 90 16.66 -3.27 -13.03
N VAL A 91 16.04 -3.26 -11.84
CA VAL A 91 16.65 -3.56 -10.55
C VAL A 91 16.42 -5.02 -10.19
N LEU A 92 17.48 -5.72 -9.84
CA LEU A 92 17.48 -7.15 -9.53
C LEU A 92 17.78 -7.34 -8.05
N VAL A 93 16.93 -8.09 -7.36
CA VAL A 93 17.01 -8.32 -5.90
C VAL A 93 17.21 -9.80 -5.62
N TYR A 94 18.34 -10.15 -5.02
CA TYR A 94 18.77 -11.52 -4.70
C TYR A 94 18.80 -11.75 -3.18
N GLY A 95 18.77 -13.02 -2.75
CA GLY A 95 19.01 -13.43 -1.36
C GLY A 95 17.79 -13.36 -0.42
N ILE A 96 16.64 -12.93 -0.91
CA ILE A 96 15.41 -12.78 -0.10
C ILE A 96 14.44 -13.93 -0.33
N THR A 97 14.20 -14.26 -1.59
CA THR A 97 13.36 -15.36 -2.07
C THR A 97 14.22 -16.36 -2.84
N GLU A 98 13.68 -17.55 -3.08
CA GLU A 98 14.32 -18.62 -3.87
C GLU A 98 14.74 -18.11 -5.26
N HIS A 99 13.84 -17.41 -5.95
CA HIS A 99 14.15 -16.74 -7.21
C HIS A 99 14.35 -15.23 -6.99
N PRO A 100 15.29 -14.60 -7.71
CA PRO A 100 15.49 -13.16 -7.61
C PRO A 100 14.24 -12.38 -8.07
N MET A 101 14.00 -11.24 -7.43
CA MET A 101 12.95 -10.32 -7.88
C MET A 101 13.49 -9.37 -8.94
N MET A 102 12.73 -9.20 -10.01
CA MET A 102 13.02 -8.31 -11.12
C MET A 102 12.06 -7.12 -11.04
N LEU A 103 12.57 -5.94 -10.74
CA LEU A 103 11.80 -4.71 -10.57
C LEU A 103 12.17 -3.74 -11.68
N VAL A 104 11.19 -3.22 -12.40
CA VAL A 104 11.41 -2.18 -13.41
C VAL A 104 10.93 -0.83 -12.89
N THR A 105 11.71 0.21 -13.16
CA THR A 105 11.38 1.60 -12.79
C THR A 105 11.80 2.58 -13.87
N ASN A 106 11.01 3.63 -14.06
CA ASN A 106 11.37 4.80 -14.88
C ASN A 106 12.09 5.90 -14.07
N LYS A 107 12.28 5.71 -12.76
CA LYS A 107 13.08 6.63 -11.95
C LYS A 107 14.55 6.55 -12.35
N GLU A 108 15.20 7.69 -12.43
CA GLU A 108 16.63 7.77 -12.67
C GLU A 108 17.42 7.21 -11.47
N LEU A 109 18.46 6.43 -11.77
CA LEU A 109 19.35 5.84 -10.77
C LEU A 109 20.77 6.39 -10.97
N LYS A 110 21.19 7.30 -10.08
CA LYS A 110 22.52 7.93 -10.07
C LYS A 110 23.45 7.33 -9.02
N SER A 111 22.90 6.78 -7.94
CA SER A 111 23.66 6.28 -6.80
C SER A 111 23.25 4.87 -6.36
N LYS A 112 24.10 4.22 -5.55
CA LYS A 112 23.78 2.95 -4.90
C LYS A 112 22.53 3.07 -4.00
N ASP A 113 22.37 4.21 -3.33
CA ASP A 113 21.23 4.47 -2.46
C ASP A 113 19.92 4.54 -3.25
N ASP A 114 19.95 5.02 -4.49
CA ASP A 114 18.78 5.06 -5.35
C ASP A 114 18.26 3.63 -5.62
N VAL A 115 19.16 2.70 -5.92
CA VAL A 115 18.83 1.28 -6.12
C VAL A 115 18.22 0.68 -4.85
N ILE A 116 18.80 0.97 -3.68
CA ILE A 116 18.28 0.54 -2.39
C ILE A 116 16.88 1.13 -2.15
N ARG A 117 16.66 2.40 -2.47
CA ARG A 117 15.35 3.04 -2.34
C ARG A 117 14.30 2.39 -3.23
N ILE A 118 14.60 1.98 -4.46
CA ILE A 118 13.67 1.25 -5.32
C ILE A 118 13.26 -0.09 -4.69
N ALA A 119 14.23 -0.85 -4.18
CA ALA A 119 13.94 -2.11 -3.49
C ALA A 119 13.06 -1.89 -2.25
N ARG A 120 13.39 -0.87 -1.42
CA ARG A 120 12.58 -0.51 -0.24
C ARG A 120 11.18 -0.04 -0.59
N LEU A 121 11.01 0.76 -1.65
CA LEU A 121 9.70 1.17 -2.18
C LEU A 121 8.88 -0.06 -2.56
N TYR A 122 9.47 -1.01 -3.27
CA TYR A 122 8.79 -2.25 -3.61
C TYR A 122 8.40 -3.07 -2.38
N PHE A 123 9.29 -3.19 -1.39
CA PHE A 123 8.97 -3.90 -0.15
C PHE A 123 7.89 -3.21 0.69
N SER A 124 7.77 -1.89 0.62
CA SER A 124 6.69 -1.15 1.27
C SER A 124 5.30 -1.56 0.75
N ARG A 125 5.22 -2.15 -0.45
CA ARG A 125 3.98 -2.71 -1.01
C ARG A 125 3.32 -3.72 -0.06
N TRP A 126 4.07 -4.48 0.74
CA TRP A 126 3.48 -5.43 1.69
C TRP A 126 2.48 -4.79 2.67
N ARG A 127 2.57 -3.48 2.91
CA ARG A 127 1.59 -2.74 3.72
C ARG A 127 0.17 -2.85 3.15
N ILE A 128 0.00 -2.99 1.83
CA ILE A 128 -1.32 -3.17 1.22
C ILE A 128 -1.93 -4.55 1.55
N GLU A 129 -1.10 -5.57 1.76
CA GLU A 129 -1.59 -6.89 2.15
C GLU A 129 -2.17 -6.85 3.56
N GLU A 130 -1.55 -6.08 4.45
CA GLU A 130 -2.12 -5.85 5.78
C GLU A 130 -3.46 -5.14 5.70
N TYR A 131 -3.58 -4.11 4.84
CA TYR A 131 -4.86 -3.44 4.58
C TYR A 131 -5.95 -4.43 4.18
N PHE A 132 -5.69 -5.28 3.18
CA PHE A 132 -6.67 -6.26 2.71
C PHE A 132 -7.00 -7.32 3.77
N ARG A 133 -5.99 -7.81 4.49
CA ARG A 133 -6.21 -8.81 5.54
C ARG A 133 -7.04 -8.24 6.69
N CYS A 134 -6.73 -7.02 7.14
CA CYS A 134 -7.48 -6.33 8.18
C CYS A 134 -8.93 -6.12 7.74
N LYS A 135 -9.14 -5.64 6.52
CA LYS A 135 -10.47 -5.49 5.92
C LYS A 135 -11.28 -6.80 5.93
N LYS A 136 -10.67 -7.92 5.54
CA LYS A 136 -11.33 -9.23 5.51
C LYS A 136 -11.66 -9.74 6.91
N GLN A 137 -10.69 -9.71 7.82
CA GLN A 137 -10.81 -10.34 9.14
C GLN A 137 -11.53 -9.46 10.15
N VAL A 138 -11.11 -8.20 10.32
CA VAL A 138 -11.65 -7.29 11.34
C VAL A 138 -13.02 -6.76 10.95
N PHE A 139 -13.20 -6.36 9.70
CA PHE A 139 -14.47 -5.84 9.20
C PHE A 139 -15.35 -6.93 8.56
N GLN A 140 -14.95 -8.20 8.67
CA GLN A 140 -15.70 -9.36 8.17
C GLN A 140 -16.15 -9.20 6.70
N PHE A 141 -15.32 -8.57 5.86
CA PHE A 141 -15.71 -8.23 4.49
C PHE A 141 -16.02 -9.46 3.61
N GLU A 142 -15.56 -10.65 3.97
CA GLU A 142 -15.92 -11.89 3.25
C GLU A 142 -17.20 -12.55 3.78
N ASN A 143 -17.74 -12.05 4.91
CA ASN A 143 -18.93 -12.58 5.59
C ASN A 143 -20.09 -11.56 5.60
N PHE A 144 -20.15 -10.66 4.62
CA PHE A 144 -21.32 -9.77 4.50
C PHE A 144 -22.55 -10.56 4.06
N ARG A 145 -23.73 -10.16 4.53
CA ARG A 145 -25.01 -10.83 4.22
C ARG A 145 -25.86 -10.08 3.18
N VAL A 146 -25.39 -8.92 2.71
CA VAL A 146 -26.04 -8.14 1.66
C VAL A 146 -25.89 -8.83 0.29
N ARG A 147 -26.99 -8.93 -0.47
CA ARG A 147 -27.00 -9.64 -1.78
C ARG A 147 -27.00 -8.70 -2.99
N LYS A 148 -27.53 -7.48 -2.86
CA LYS A 148 -27.60 -6.50 -3.96
C LYS A 148 -26.23 -5.86 -4.20
N LEU A 149 -25.76 -5.79 -5.45
CA LEU A 149 -24.47 -5.18 -5.81
C LEU A 149 -24.34 -3.74 -5.31
N LYS A 150 -25.41 -2.93 -5.43
CA LYS A 150 -25.42 -1.55 -4.90
C LYS A 150 -25.17 -1.49 -3.39
N SER A 151 -25.77 -2.40 -2.64
CA SER A 151 -25.57 -2.51 -1.18
C SER A 151 -24.17 -3.02 -0.83
N ILE A 152 -23.64 -3.98 -1.59
CA ILE A 152 -22.26 -4.47 -1.44
C ILE A 152 -21.25 -3.33 -1.68
N ASN A 153 -21.46 -2.54 -2.73
CA ASN A 153 -20.61 -1.38 -3.05
C ASN A 153 -20.67 -0.30 -1.95
N ALA A 154 -21.87 -0.02 -1.42
CA ALA A 154 -22.02 0.90 -0.30
C ALA A 154 -21.30 0.40 0.96
N LEU A 155 -21.46 -0.87 1.32
CA LEU A 155 -20.74 -1.49 2.45
C LEU A 155 -19.23 -1.41 2.25
N ASN A 156 -18.75 -1.74 1.05
CA ASN A 156 -17.33 -1.65 0.68
C ASN A 156 -16.80 -0.21 0.83
N PHE A 157 -17.58 0.79 0.44
CA PHE A 157 -17.24 2.20 0.61
C PHE A 157 -17.10 2.59 2.09
N TYR A 158 -18.06 2.24 2.94
CA TYR A 158 -17.98 2.52 4.38
C TYR A 158 -16.79 1.82 5.06
N ILE A 159 -16.53 0.57 4.72
CA ILE A 159 -15.34 -0.14 5.24
C ILE A 159 -14.06 0.54 4.75
N THR A 160 -14.02 1.03 3.52
CA THR A 160 -12.87 1.77 2.98
C THR A 160 -12.66 3.09 3.74
N LEU A 161 -13.73 3.81 4.09
CA LEU A 161 -13.65 4.98 4.97
C LEU A 161 -13.07 4.62 6.35
N CYS A 162 -13.54 3.54 6.98
CA CYS A 162 -12.98 3.06 8.23
C CYS A 162 -11.49 2.75 8.12
N MET A 163 -11.08 2.05 7.06
CA MET A 163 -9.66 1.77 6.81
C MET A 163 -8.85 3.05 6.55
N ALA A 164 -9.41 4.06 5.90
CA ALA A 164 -8.76 5.36 5.71
C ALA A 164 -8.54 6.08 7.05
N PHE A 165 -9.49 5.99 7.99
CA PHE A 165 -9.28 6.50 9.36
C PHE A 165 -8.13 5.77 10.07
N LEU A 166 -8.08 4.43 9.97
CA LEU A 166 -6.98 3.67 10.54
C LEU A 166 -5.63 4.05 9.90
N ALA A 167 -5.59 4.24 8.59
CA ALA A 167 -4.40 4.68 7.86
C ALA A 167 -3.94 6.06 8.33
N ARG A 168 -4.87 7.00 8.46
CA ARG A 168 -4.59 8.35 8.97
C ARG A 168 -4.03 8.31 10.39
N ILE A 169 -4.55 7.46 11.27
CA ILE A 169 -4.01 7.27 12.63
C ILE A 169 -2.62 6.64 12.56
N SER A 170 -2.40 5.64 11.69
CA SER A 170 -1.10 4.98 11.54
C SER A 170 0.02 5.95 11.16
N MET A 171 -0.31 6.98 10.36
CA MET A 171 0.62 8.02 9.90
C MET A 171 0.93 9.09 10.96
N LYS A 172 0.21 9.14 12.09
CA LYS A 172 0.53 10.07 13.18
C LYS A 172 1.86 9.70 13.85
N SER A 173 2.52 10.68 14.46
CA SER A 173 3.75 10.45 15.24
C SER A 173 3.53 9.41 16.34
N GLU A 174 4.56 8.65 16.67
CA GLU A 174 4.49 7.65 17.76
C GLU A 174 4.24 8.31 19.13
N THR A 175 4.52 9.61 19.27
CA THR A 175 4.25 10.43 20.47
C THR A 175 2.82 10.99 20.52
N HIS A 176 2.01 10.82 19.47
CA HIS A 176 0.66 11.38 19.43
C HIS A 176 -0.24 10.72 20.48
N ALA A 177 -0.74 11.49 21.44
CA ALA A 177 -1.49 11.00 22.61
C ALA A 177 -2.59 9.98 22.25
N LEU A 178 -3.47 10.29 21.29
CA LEU A 178 -4.52 9.36 20.86
C LEU A 178 -3.97 8.05 20.28
N LYS A 179 -2.89 8.09 19.50
CA LYS A 179 -2.29 6.89 18.89
C LYS A 179 -1.69 6.02 20.00
N VAL A 180 -1.01 6.63 20.96
CA VAL A 180 -0.46 5.95 22.15
C VAL A 180 -1.57 5.26 22.94
N SER A 181 -2.65 5.97 23.27
CA SER A 181 -3.79 5.39 24.01
C SER A 181 -4.44 4.23 23.26
N ILE A 182 -4.61 4.33 21.93
CA ILE A 182 -5.13 3.25 21.09
C ILE A 182 -4.20 2.03 21.16
N ILE A 183 -2.89 2.22 21.02
CA ILE A 183 -1.90 1.13 21.04
C ILE A 183 -1.86 0.45 22.41
N GLN A 184 -1.88 1.23 23.50
CA GLN A 184 -1.95 0.71 24.87
C GLN A 184 -3.21 -0.13 25.08
N LYS A 185 -4.38 0.36 24.65
CA LYS A 185 -5.65 -0.36 24.80
C LYS A 185 -5.72 -1.64 23.96
N ALA A 186 -5.00 -1.69 22.84
CA ALA A 186 -4.96 -2.89 22.00
C ALA A 186 -4.36 -4.12 22.72
N ALA A 187 -3.59 -3.92 23.80
CA ALA A 187 -2.99 -4.94 24.66
C ALA A 187 -2.36 -6.10 23.85
N PRO A 188 -1.27 -5.84 23.11
CA PRO A 188 -0.70 -6.84 22.21
C PRO A 188 -0.03 -7.97 22.99
N VAL A 189 -0.42 -9.22 22.72
CA VAL A 189 0.16 -10.44 23.32
C VAL A 189 1.64 -10.65 22.90
N LYS A 190 2.06 -10.07 21.76
CA LYS A 190 3.45 -10.13 21.28
C LYS A 190 3.91 -8.75 20.86
N GLU A 191 4.95 -8.23 21.51
CA GLU A 191 5.53 -6.91 21.23
C GLU A 191 6.02 -6.79 19.78
N LYS A 192 6.66 -7.84 19.26
CA LYS A 192 7.35 -7.88 17.94
C LYS A 192 6.43 -7.89 16.70
N VAL A 193 5.11 -7.97 16.85
CA VAL A 193 4.19 -8.13 15.72
C VAL A 193 3.70 -6.78 15.18
N GLN A 194 4.18 -6.39 14.00
CA GLN A 194 3.95 -5.08 13.38
C GLN A 194 2.57 -4.90 12.68
N PHE A 195 1.53 -5.66 13.03
CA PHE A 195 0.21 -5.48 12.41
C PHE A 195 -0.47 -4.19 12.90
N HIS A 196 -0.07 -3.05 12.34
CA HIS A 196 -0.56 -1.71 12.65
C HIS A 196 -2.08 -1.58 12.52
N TYR A 197 -2.68 -1.98 11.40
CA TYR A 197 -4.13 -1.79 11.17
C TYR A 197 -4.97 -2.60 12.16
N TYR A 198 -4.55 -3.82 12.45
CA TYR A 198 -5.23 -4.70 13.42
C TYR A 198 -5.15 -4.14 14.84
N ARG A 199 -3.96 -3.71 15.25
CA ARG A 199 -3.75 -3.13 16.58
C ARG A 199 -4.58 -1.86 16.74
N LEU A 200 -4.56 -0.98 15.74
CA LEU A 200 -5.35 0.24 15.76
C LEU A 200 -6.85 -0.06 15.83
N ALA A 201 -7.35 -0.97 14.99
CA ALA A 201 -8.77 -1.33 15.02
C ALA A 201 -9.20 -1.96 16.34
N LYS A 202 -8.40 -2.88 16.89
CA LYS A 202 -8.66 -3.51 18.20
C LYS A 202 -8.62 -2.49 19.34
N GLY A 203 -7.62 -1.61 19.34
CA GLY A 203 -7.49 -0.56 20.36
C GLY A 203 -8.67 0.41 20.32
N ILE A 204 -9.07 0.87 19.13
CA ILE A 204 -10.25 1.74 18.96
C ILE A 204 -11.52 1.03 19.45
N SER A 205 -11.74 -0.22 19.03
CA SER A 205 -12.87 -1.03 19.51
C SER A 205 -12.88 -1.14 21.03
N GLY A 206 -11.72 -1.40 21.64
CA GLY A 206 -11.57 -1.49 23.09
C GLY A 206 -11.71 -0.15 23.83
N ILE A 207 -11.48 0.99 23.18
CA ILE A 207 -11.80 2.31 23.77
C ILE A 207 -13.31 2.53 23.70
N LEU A 208 -13.90 2.30 22.52
CA LEU A 208 -15.31 2.55 22.27
C LEU A 208 -16.23 1.57 23.00
N SER A 209 -15.76 0.39 23.42
CA SER A 209 -16.55 -0.55 24.22
C SER A 209 -16.96 0.01 25.59
N TYR A 210 -16.25 1.02 26.09
CA TYR A 210 -16.59 1.72 27.34
C TYR A 210 -17.47 2.96 27.11
N ALA A 211 -17.70 3.34 25.84
CA ALA A 211 -18.61 4.43 25.51
C ALA A 211 -20.05 3.95 25.72
N LYS A 212 -20.62 4.30 26.88
CA LYS A 212 -22.02 4.00 27.24
C LYS A 212 -23.02 4.93 26.53
N GLU A 213 -22.51 6.01 25.95
CA GLU A 213 -23.29 7.06 25.31
C GLU A 213 -22.76 7.29 23.88
N GLY A 214 -23.67 7.42 22.91
CA GLY A 214 -23.30 7.71 21.53
C GLY A 214 -22.84 9.16 21.31
N VAL A 215 -22.37 9.46 20.11
CA VAL A 215 -21.90 10.81 19.70
C VAL A 215 -22.99 11.90 19.81
N ARG A 216 -24.26 11.52 20.00
CA ARG A 216 -25.39 12.45 20.09
C ARG A 216 -25.24 13.47 21.22
N LEU A 217 -24.62 13.10 22.35
CA LEU A 217 -24.36 14.03 23.46
C LEU A 217 -23.13 14.92 23.23
N TRP A 218 -22.23 14.52 22.31
CA TRP A 218 -21.08 15.33 21.90
C TRP A 218 -21.48 16.43 20.92
N PHE A 219 -22.47 16.15 20.08
CA PHE A 219 -23.20 17.20 19.38
C PHE A 219 -24.06 17.93 20.41
N ARG A 220 -23.47 18.92 21.10
CA ARG A 220 -24.27 19.97 21.73
C ARG A 220 -25.09 20.58 20.61
N THR A 221 -26.32 20.12 20.44
CA THR A 221 -27.31 20.76 19.58
C THR A 221 -27.48 22.14 20.20
N LYS A 222 -26.77 23.13 19.66
CA LYS A 222 -27.11 24.53 19.91
C LYS A 222 -28.56 24.61 19.49
N ARG A 223 -29.49 24.68 20.44
CA ARG A 223 -30.87 25.05 20.13
C ARG A 223 -30.75 26.32 19.29
N PRO A 224 -31.31 26.37 18.07
CA PRO A 224 -31.33 27.64 17.36
C PRO A 224 -31.96 28.67 18.31
N ALA A 225 -31.30 29.83 18.46
CA ALA A 225 -31.76 30.88 19.37
C ALA A 225 -33.22 31.29 19.09
N TYR A 226 -33.66 31.04 17.85
CA TYR A 226 -35.02 31.27 17.38
C TYR A 226 -35.66 29.94 17.01
N ARG A 227 -36.82 29.63 17.59
CA ARG A 227 -37.70 28.57 17.09
C ARG A 227 -38.26 29.08 15.77
N GLN A 228 -37.83 28.51 14.65
CA GLN A 228 -38.48 28.80 13.37
C GLN A 228 -39.94 28.30 13.48
N LEU A 229 -40.88 29.23 13.44
CA LEU A 229 -42.30 28.94 13.42
C LEU A 229 -42.61 28.29 12.07
N CYS A 230 -42.90 26.99 12.06
CA CYS A 230 -43.51 26.36 10.91
C CYS A 230 -45.00 26.69 10.92
N PHE A 231 -45.48 27.40 9.90
CA PHE A 231 -46.91 27.48 9.64
C PHE A 231 -47.41 26.09 9.25
N LYS A 232 -48.43 25.58 9.95
CA LYS A 232 -49.24 24.48 9.44
C LYS A 232 -50.00 25.02 8.23
N LEU A 233 -49.47 24.80 7.04
CA LEU A 233 -50.29 24.84 5.85
C LEU A 233 -51.22 23.63 5.94
N ILE A 234 -52.50 23.93 6.18
CA ILE A 234 -53.57 22.94 6.17
C ILE A 234 -53.65 22.43 4.73
N SER A 235 -53.46 21.13 4.54
CA SER A 235 -53.85 20.40 3.34
C SER A 235 -55.34 20.12 3.36
#